data_AF-A0A7R9P1T1-F1
#
_entry.id   AF-A0A7R9P1T1-F1
#
_cell.length_a   1.000
_cell.length_b   1.000
_cell.length_c   1.000
_cell.angle_alpha   90.00
_cell.angle_beta   90.00
_cell.angle_gamma   90.00
#
_symmetry.space_group_name_H-M   'P 1'
#
loop_
_entity.id
_entity.type
_entity.pdbx_description
1 polymer ?
#
loop_
_entity_poly.entity_id
_entity_poly.type
_entity_poly.pdbx_seq_one_letter_code
_entity_poly.pdbx_strand_id
1 'polypeptide(L)'
;MSDQRWKRPSSVPFPSVWRRVKGRKPLADGKIPSFVIQDVPEDRKEELIDFMEAHFIHNEPISKSLNFADDAESIVEIRQLWKDLLKDRVSVIAFVEGDGPRPRIAGTNMLGVTHKADKDQPNTVCTPR
;
A
#
# COMPACT_ATOMS: atom_id res chain seq x y z
N MET A 1 30.16 -11.15 5.17
CA MET A 1 29.67 -10.87 3.80
C MET A 1 28.74 -9.68 3.93
N SER A 2 28.97 -8.62 3.18
CA SER A 2 28.22 -7.37 3.28
C SER A 2 26.73 -7.62 3.10
N ASP A 3 25.97 -7.37 4.16
CA ASP A 3 24.51 -7.44 4.24
C ASP A 3 23.90 -6.26 3.47
N GLN A 4 24.06 -6.26 2.15
CA GLN A 4 23.62 -5.18 1.30
C GLN A 4 22.13 -5.38 1.01
N ARG A 5 21.28 -5.01 1.97
CA ARG A 5 19.84 -4.92 1.78
C ARG A 5 19.55 -4.14 0.49
N TRP A 6 18.70 -4.70 -0.37
CA TRP A 6 18.36 -4.07 -1.65
C TRP A 6 17.87 -2.64 -1.46
N LYS A 7 18.26 -1.76 -2.38
CA LYS A 7 17.78 -0.38 -2.45
C LYS A 7 17.36 -0.07 -3.88
N ARG A 8 16.24 0.62 -4.03
CA ARG A 8 15.80 1.15 -5.32
C ARG A 8 16.92 2.02 -5.92
N PRO A 9 17.35 1.77 -7.17
CA PRO A 9 18.36 2.58 -7.83
C PRO A 9 17.93 4.05 -7.90
N SER A 10 18.83 4.97 -7.56
CA SER A 10 18.58 6.42 -7.65
C SER A 10 18.41 6.93 -9.08
N SER A 11 18.81 6.13 -10.07
CA SER A 11 18.61 6.43 -11.49
C SER A 11 17.14 6.32 -11.93
N VAL A 12 16.29 5.64 -11.16
CA VAL A 12 14.85 5.56 -11.45
C VAL A 12 14.18 6.78 -10.83
N PRO A 13 13.51 7.65 -11.62
CA PRO A 13 12.83 8.83 -11.08
C PRO A 13 11.81 8.44 -10.02
N PHE A 14 11.62 9.31 -9.03
CA PHE A 14 10.67 9.09 -7.95
C PHE A 14 10.02 10.41 -7.54
N PRO A 15 8.68 10.49 -7.47
CA PRO A 15 7.72 9.47 -7.90
C PRO A 15 7.62 9.35 -9.43
N SER A 16 7.48 8.12 -9.95
CA SER A 16 7.22 7.83 -11.37
C SER A 16 5.78 7.38 -11.61
N VAL A 17 5.20 7.82 -12.73
CA VAL A 17 3.93 7.28 -13.23
C VAL A 17 4.21 6.03 -14.04
N TRP A 18 3.65 4.90 -13.62
CA TRP A 18 3.85 3.61 -14.27
C TRP A 18 2.76 3.28 -15.29
N ARG A 19 1.53 3.74 -15.05
CA ARG A 19 0.40 3.44 -15.94
C ARG A 19 -0.73 4.44 -15.79
N ARG A 20 -1.41 4.74 -16.89
CA ARG A 20 -2.73 5.37 -16.91
C ARG A 20 -3.75 4.36 -17.41
N VAL A 21 -4.88 4.23 -16.73
CA VAL A 21 -5.92 3.24 -17.07
C VAL A 21 -7.30 3.86 -17.05
N LYS A 22 -8.16 3.48 -17.98
CA LYS A 22 -9.58 3.84 -17.97
C LYS A 22 -10.35 2.77 -17.19
N GLY A 23 -11.26 3.20 -16.33
CA GLY A 23 -12.19 2.35 -15.60
C GLY A 23 -13.10 1.56 -16.54
N ARG A 24 -13.71 0.51 -16.01
CA ARG A 24 -14.62 -0.37 -16.79
C ARG A 24 -16.09 -0.01 -16.64
N LYS A 25 -16.45 0.66 -15.55
CA LYS A 25 -17.82 0.99 -15.20
C LYS A 25 -17.95 2.50 -15.00
N PRO A 26 -19.09 3.09 -15.37
CA PRO A 26 -19.39 4.47 -15.00
C PRO A 26 -19.53 4.60 -13.48
N LEU A 27 -19.14 5.76 -12.95
CA LEU A 27 -19.49 6.18 -11.59
C LEU A 27 -20.97 6.57 -11.53
N ALA A 28 -21.44 6.97 -10.35
CA ALA A 28 -22.81 7.40 -10.12
C ALA A 28 -23.24 8.59 -11.02
N ASP A 29 -22.28 9.41 -11.46
CA ASP A 29 -22.49 10.53 -12.38
C ASP A 29 -22.51 10.13 -13.87
N GLY A 30 -22.43 8.84 -14.19
CA GLY A 30 -22.40 8.30 -15.54
C GLY A 30 -21.04 8.38 -16.24
N LYS A 31 -20.02 9.00 -15.62
CA LYS A 31 -18.68 9.13 -16.23
C LYS A 31 -17.84 7.91 -15.94
N ILE A 32 -17.11 7.44 -16.96
CA ILE A 32 -16.11 6.39 -16.79
C ILE A 32 -14.84 7.04 -16.25
N PRO A 33 -14.39 6.69 -15.03
CA PRO A 33 -13.23 7.33 -14.42
C PRO A 33 -11.94 6.89 -15.10
N SER A 34 -10.92 7.75 -15.07
CA SER A 34 -9.55 7.40 -15.42
C SER A 34 -8.70 7.39 -14.15
N PHE A 35 -7.65 6.57 -14.14
CA PHE A 35 -6.78 6.39 -13.00
C PHE A 35 -5.31 6.47 -13.40
N VAL A 36 -4.51 6.98 -12.47
CA VAL A 36 -3.05 7.08 -12.59
C VAL A 36 -2.43 6.18 -11.55
N ILE A 37 -1.68 5.17 -11.98
CA ILE A 37 -0.90 4.29 -11.12
C ILE A 37 0.54 4.79 -11.12
N GLN A 38 1.05 5.13 -9.94
CA GLN A 38 2.37 5.71 -9.75
C GLN A 38 2.99 5.25 -8.44
N ASP A 39 4.26 5.58 -8.23
CA ASP A 39 4.89 5.46 -6.92
C ASP A 39 4.12 6.27 -5.86
N VAL A 40 4.12 5.78 -4.62
CA VAL A 40 3.56 6.51 -3.46
C VAL A 40 4.37 7.77 -3.18
N PRO A 41 3.82 8.99 -3.38
CA PRO A 41 4.52 10.22 -3.02
C PRO A 41 4.71 10.33 -1.50
N GLU A 42 5.78 11.00 -1.07
CA GLU A 42 6.15 11.11 0.35
C GLU A 42 5.04 11.77 1.19
N ASP A 43 4.38 12.79 0.64
CA ASP A 43 3.29 13.54 1.28
C ASP A 43 1.94 12.79 1.31
N ARG A 44 1.88 11.57 0.75
CA ARG A 44 0.69 10.71 0.72
C ARG A 44 0.83 9.46 1.59
N LYS A 45 1.97 9.23 2.23
CA LYS A 45 2.24 7.98 2.97
C LYS A 45 1.30 7.74 4.15
N GLU A 46 1.10 8.72 5.02
CA GLU A 46 0.20 8.52 6.18
C GLU A 46 -1.26 8.39 5.72
N GLU A 47 -1.68 9.23 4.75
CA GLU A 47 -3.02 9.15 4.15
C GLU A 47 -3.28 7.77 3.51
N LEU A 48 -2.25 7.17 2.90
CA LEU A 48 -2.33 5.82 2.34
C LEU A 48 -2.47 4.74 3.41
N ILE A 49 -1.77 4.90 4.54
CA ILE A 49 -1.87 3.98 5.68
C ILE A 49 -3.27 4.03 6.28
N ASP A 50 -3.83 5.23 6.47
CA ASP A 50 -5.19 5.40 6.95
C ASP A 50 -6.21 4.81 5.97
N PHE A 51 -5.98 4.97 4.67
CA PHE A 51 -6.79 4.32 3.63
C PHE A 51 -6.73 2.79 3.72
N MET A 52 -5.55 2.21 3.96
CA MET A 52 -5.39 0.76 4.13
C MET A 52 -6.11 0.26 5.38
N GLU A 53 -5.99 0.96 6.52
CA GLU A 53 -6.72 0.60 7.73
C GLU A 53 -8.24 0.64 7.50
N ALA A 54 -8.75 1.74 6.95
CA ALA A 54 -10.18 1.94 6.75
C ALA A 54 -10.81 0.98 5.72
N HIS A 55 -10.05 0.49 4.75
CA HIS A 55 -10.59 -0.33 3.66
C HIS A 55 -10.04 -1.75 3.59
N PHE A 56 -8.73 -1.96 3.70
CA PHE A 56 -8.14 -3.28 3.57
C PHE A 56 -8.50 -4.17 4.76
N ILE A 57 -8.28 -3.69 5.99
CA ILE A 57 -8.50 -4.49 7.22
C ILE A 57 -9.97 -4.92 7.35
N HIS A 58 -10.92 -4.08 6.98
CA HIS A 58 -12.34 -4.39 7.11
C HIS A 58 -12.89 -5.33 6.02
N ASN A 59 -12.22 -5.42 4.86
CA ASN A 59 -12.77 -6.12 3.70
C ASN A 59 -11.94 -7.32 3.24
N GLU A 60 -10.66 -7.39 3.61
CA GLU A 60 -9.79 -8.52 3.26
C GLU A 60 -10.23 -9.78 4.05
N PRO A 61 -10.40 -10.95 3.40
CA PRO A 61 -10.98 -12.13 4.03
C PRO A 61 -10.30 -12.61 5.30
N ILE A 62 -8.97 -12.59 5.38
CA ILE A 62 -8.21 -13.04 6.56
C ILE A 62 -8.38 -12.04 7.70
N SER A 63 -8.22 -10.75 7.42
CA SER A 63 -8.39 -9.67 8.38
C SER A 63 -9.79 -9.70 8.99
N LYS A 64 -10.80 -9.93 8.14
CA LYS A 64 -12.19 -10.07 8.57
C LYS A 64 -12.44 -11.33 9.38
N SER A 65 -11.88 -12.48 9.00
CA SER A 65 -12.09 -13.75 9.74
C SER A 65 -11.43 -13.76 11.11
N LEU A 66 -10.36 -12.98 11.29
CA LEU A 66 -9.63 -12.83 12.55
C LEU A 66 -10.15 -11.69 13.43
N ASN A 67 -11.19 -10.96 12.99
CA ASN A 67 -11.64 -9.70 13.62
C ASN A 67 -10.48 -8.72 13.86
N PHE A 68 -9.57 -8.62 12.88
CA PHE A 68 -8.33 -7.84 13.00
C PHE A 68 -8.61 -6.36 13.30
N ALA A 69 -9.72 -5.82 12.80
CA ALA A 69 -10.14 -4.45 13.05
C ALA A 69 -10.42 -4.14 14.53
N ASP A 70 -10.78 -5.14 15.33
CA ASP A 70 -11.12 -4.98 16.75
C ASP A 70 -9.91 -5.19 17.67
N ASP A 71 -8.74 -5.54 17.11
CA ASP A 71 -7.50 -5.75 17.85
C ASP A 71 -6.52 -4.59 17.69
N ALA A 72 -6.50 -3.71 18.68
CA ALA A 72 -5.68 -2.51 18.67
C ALA A 72 -4.17 -2.80 18.58
N GLU A 73 -3.68 -3.90 19.17
CA GLU A 73 -2.25 -4.26 19.10
C GLU A 73 -1.88 -4.64 17.66
N SER A 74 -2.69 -5.50 17.03
CA SER A 74 -2.55 -5.87 15.63
C SER A 74 -2.61 -4.67 14.68
N ILE A 75 -3.48 -3.69 14.93
CA ILE A 75 -3.54 -2.44 14.15
C ILE A 75 -2.23 -1.63 14.27
N VAL A 76 -1.67 -1.52 15.47
CA VAL A 76 -0.38 -0.83 15.66
C VAL A 76 0.74 -1.52 14.88
N GLU A 77 0.81 -2.85 14.96
CA GLU A 77 1.83 -3.65 14.28
C GLU A 77 1.73 -3.56 12.76
N ILE A 78 0.51 -3.68 12.19
CA ILE A 78 0.34 -3.62 10.73
C ILE A 78 0.62 -2.22 10.17
N ARG A 79 0.24 -1.16 10.90
CA ARG A 79 0.59 0.22 10.51
C ARG A 79 2.10 0.40 10.49
N GLN A 80 2.81 -0.15 11.48
CA GLN A 80 4.27 -0.10 11.52
C GLN A 80 4.89 -0.88 10.35
N LEU A 81 4.38 -2.08 10.05
CA LEU A 81 4.80 -2.85 8.88
C LEU A 81 4.63 -2.05 7.58
N TRP A 82 3.48 -1.43 7.37
CA TRP A 82 3.23 -0.61 6.18
C TRP A 82 4.17 0.60 6.11
N LYS A 83 4.48 1.26 7.23
CA LYS A 83 5.50 2.33 7.28
C LYS A 83 6.87 1.82 6.85
N ASP A 84 7.23 0.61 7.24
CA ASP A 84 8.50 -0.01 6.87
C ASP A 84 8.55 -0.41 5.39
N LEU A 85 7.48 -0.98 4.84
CA LEU A 85 7.38 -1.30 3.41
C LEU A 85 7.48 -0.04 2.53
N LEU A 86 6.92 1.09 2.97
CA LEU A 86 7.00 2.36 2.22
C LEU A 86 8.42 2.96 2.15
N LYS A 87 9.36 2.50 2.99
CA LYS A 87 10.78 2.94 2.93
C LYS A 87 11.50 2.39 1.70
N ASP A 88 11.09 1.23 1.20
CA ASP A 88 11.70 0.60 0.02
C ASP A 88 11.37 1.34 -1.28
N ARG A 89 10.38 2.25 -1.25
CA ARG A 89 9.92 3.05 -2.41
C ARG A 89 9.54 2.18 -3.61
N VAL A 90 8.90 1.03 -3.38
CA VAL A 90 8.40 0.14 -4.45
C VAL A 90 6.89 0.00 -4.46
N SER A 91 6.21 0.42 -3.39
CA SER A 91 4.74 0.46 -3.31
C SER A 91 4.16 1.44 -4.33
N VAL A 92 2.95 1.14 -4.80
CA VAL A 92 2.26 1.93 -5.82
C VAL A 92 0.88 2.36 -5.34
N ILE A 93 0.48 3.55 -5.75
CA ILE A 93 -0.82 4.16 -5.46
C ILE A 93 -1.56 4.47 -6.76
N ALA A 94 -2.87 4.28 -6.74
CA ALA A 94 -3.77 4.67 -7.83
C ALA A 94 -4.57 5.91 -7.42
N PHE A 95 -4.52 6.97 -8.22
CA PHE A 95 -5.35 8.17 -8.04
C PHE A 95 -6.43 8.28 -9.11
N VAL A 96 -7.57 8.90 -8.76
CA VAL A 96 -8.58 9.30 -9.73
C VAL A 96 -8.08 10.52 -10.52
N GLU A 97 -8.00 10.40 -11.84
CA GLU A 97 -7.53 11.48 -12.70
C GLU A 97 -8.59 12.58 -12.84
N GLY A 98 -8.17 13.86 -12.75
CA GLY A 98 -9.06 15.01 -12.85
C GLY A 98 -9.80 15.39 -11.57
N ASP A 99 -9.51 14.72 -10.44
CA ASP A 99 -10.14 14.93 -9.13
C ASP A 99 -9.51 16.12 -8.35
N GLY A 100 -9.12 17.17 -9.06
CA GLY A 100 -8.51 18.38 -8.49
C GLY A 100 -7.01 18.25 -8.16
N PRO A 101 -6.46 19.21 -7.38
CA PRO A 101 -5.02 19.32 -7.10
C PRO A 101 -4.50 18.23 -6.14
N ARG A 102 -5.37 17.66 -5.30
CA ARG A 102 -5.05 16.54 -4.40
C ARG A 102 -6.04 15.40 -4.66
N PRO A 103 -5.81 14.58 -5.71
CA PRO A 103 -6.78 13.59 -6.15
C PRO A 103 -6.97 12.49 -5.10
N ARG A 104 -8.19 11.95 -5.01
CA ARG A 104 -8.51 10.84 -4.10
C ARG A 104 -7.79 9.55 -4.48
N ILE A 105 -7.50 8.76 -3.46
CA ILE A 105 -6.94 7.41 -3.56
C ILE A 105 -8.03 6.47 -4.08
N ALA A 106 -7.78 5.83 -5.22
CA ALA A 106 -8.64 4.79 -5.78
C ALA A 106 -8.22 3.38 -5.35
N GLY A 107 -6.96 3.22 -4.94
CA GLY A 107 -6.42 1.96 -4.46
C GLY A 107 -4.90 2.04 -4.29
N THR A 108 -4.32 0.97 -3.75
CA THR A 108 -2.88 0.89 -3.50
C THR A 108 -2.42 -0.56 -3.49
N ASN A 109 -1.11 -0.77 -3.63
CA ASN A 109 -0.46 -2.03 -3.33
C ASN A 109 0.79 -1.77 -2.49
N MET A 110 0.79 -2.33 -1.28
CA MET A 110 1.90 -2.24 -0.33
C MET A 110 2.92 -3.33 -0.67
N LEU A 111 4.06 -2.92 -1.19
CA LEU A 111 5.09 -3.80 -1.73
C LEU A 111 6.39 -3.65 -0.93
N GLY A 112 7.12 -4.76 -0.81
CA GLY A 112 8.50 -4.81 -0.27
C GLY A 112 9.36 -5.75 -1.11
N VAL A 113 10.67 -5.69 -0.92
CA VAL A 113 11.62 -6.58 -1.58
C VAL A 113 12.15 -7.59 -0.58
N THR A 114 12.01 -8.88 -0.89
CA THR A 114 12.54 -9.98 -0.08
C THR A 114 13.66 -10.70 -0.83
N HIS A 115 14.62 -11.20 -0.07
CA HIS A 115 15.74 -12.01 -0.56
C HIS A 115 15.60 -13.44 -0.05
N LYS A 116 16.10 -14.40 -0.82
CA LYS A 116 16.12 -15.82 -0.41
C LYS A 116 16.86 -16.06 0.92
N ALA A 117 17.82 -15.20 1.26
CA ALA A 117 18.60 -15.29 2.48
C ALA A 117 17.93 -14.57 3.68
N ASP A 118 16.84 -13.83 3.44
CA ASP A 118 16.07 -13.26 4.52
C ASP A 118 15.50 -14.43 5.33
N LYS A 119 15.86 -14.49 6.61
CA LYS A 119 15.21 -15.41 7.53
C LYS A 119 13.77 -14.92 7.66
N ASP A 120 12.79 -15.82 7.53
CA ASP A 120 11.41 -15.53 7.89
C ASP A 120 11.43 -14.82 9.24
N GLN A 121 10.94 -13.58 9.31
CA GLN A 121 10.84 -12.91 10.59
C GLN A 121 9.85 -13.73 11.44
N PRO A 122 10.26 -14.30 12.58
CA PRO A 122 9.45 -15.28 13.31
C PRO A 122 8.23 -14.70 14.04
N ASN A 123 7.77 -13.49 13.73
CA ASN A 123 6.74 -12.81 14.52
C ASN A 123 5.32 -12.85 13.91
N THR A 124 5.06 -13.63 12.86
CA THR A 124 3.68 -13.90 12.39
C THR A 124 3.04 -15.13 13.02
N VAL A 125 3.58 -15.65 14.14
CA VAL A 125 2.89 -16.68 14.91
C VAL A 125 1.72 -16.02 15.65
N CYS A 126 0.52 -16.13 15.07
CA CYS A 126 -0.71 -16.09 15.84
C CYS A 126 -0.62 -17.21 16.88
N THR A 127 -0.18 -16.90 18.09
CA THR A 127 -0.27 -17.85 19.20
C THR A 127 -1.74 -18.00 19.55
N PRO A 128 -2.30 -19.23 19.50
CA PRO A 128 -3.68 -19.43 19.93
C PRO A 128 -3.79 -19.01 21.39
N ARG A 129 -4.77 -18.14 21.67
CA ARG A 129 -5.21 -17.83 23.04
C ARG A 129 -5.93 -19.02 23.64
#